data_AF-A0A9D4NEN8-F1
#
_entry.id   AF-A0A9D4NEN8-F1
#
_cell.length_a   1.000
_cell.length_b   1.000
_cell.length_c   1.000
_cell.angle_alpha   90.00
_cell.angle_beta   90.00
_cell.angle_gamma   90.00
#
_symmetry.space_group_name_H-M   'P 1'
#
loop_
_entity.id
_entity.type
_entity.pdbx_description
1 polymer ?
#
loop_
_entity_poly.entity_id
_entity_poly.type
_entity_poly.pdbx_seq_one_letter_code
_entity_poly.pdbx_strand_id
1 'polypeptide(L)'
;MPVPDNMFNLTDHEMAEMMFANLKQLLNQVRAMNAERQKRSIKFAFSPFLPLSPNNMVSIVSHITQLIADKQYKTATEEIKSAISLSLKGIRYYTTYDRNSLWFAVVSGYLGWMVYIVSLIYEDQDNLNVPNQGTQLSRRYKGMIVLFFFLLSISTFVVLYVQHVVWTNFIYILLPCPIWLAVCLRFDIYKQIVGWISSIGPHVPYLMMTFIGLQGCVLGFYYKQVMTVPMFVFAVWPWIAKRDQLEQAIGLFPLIPVGTRELQFDLVVFGGVVAVLTACLVIRSFAKRQLARRKLFLIYGFQIVMMIVAIVIMRHTASLAAHDKRTPLVSQIISWIILVIGILEPFIVTTDIKCRLFAIALGWMAPYILLCISYPFYIPYAVQF
;
A
#
# COMPACT_ATOMS: atom_id res chain seq x y z
N MET A 1 21.80 16.71 -4.48
CA MET A 1 22.54 15.42 -4.52
C MET A 1 23.96 15.68 -4.07
N PRO A 2 24.60 14.81 -3.27
CA PRO A 2 26.04 14.93 -3.03
C PRO A 2 26.77 14.80 -4.38
N VAL A 3 27.76 15.65 -4.60
CA VAL A 3 28.59 15.57 -5.81
C VAL A 3 29.45 14.31 -5.67
N PRO A 4 29.42 13.36 -6.63
CA PRO A 4 30.21 12.14 -6.54
C PRO A 4 31.70 12.46 -6.67
N ASP A 5 32.49 12.00 -5.71
CA ASP A 5 33.95 12.22 -5.60
C ASP A 5 34.75 11.83 -6.85
N ASN A 6 34.20 10.99 -7.74
CA ASN A 6 34.90 10.42 -8.90
C ASN A 6 34.47 11.00 -10.27
N MET A 7 33.57 11.98 -10.32
CA MET A 7 33.05 12.45 -11.62
C MET A 7 33.91 13.53 -12.30
N PHE A 8 34.80 14.20 -11.57
CA PHE A 8 35.61 15.30 -12.09
C PHE A 8 37.06 15.15 -11.62
N ASN A 9 38.02 15.24 -12.54
CA ASN A 9 39.46 15.23 -12.24
C ASN A 9 39.86 16.60 -11.65
N LEU A 10 39.42 16.89 -10.43
CA LEU A 10 39.58 18.17 -9.74
C LEU A 10 40.83 18.17 -8.86
N THR A 11 41.45 19.34 -8.71
CA THR A 11 42.47 19.54 -7.68
C THR A 11 41.83 19.53 -6.27
N ASP A 12 42.61 19.19 -5.24
CA ASP A 12 42.14 19.18 -3.83
C ASP A 12 41.50 20.53 -3.43
N HIS A 13 41.99 21.65 -3.97
CA HIS A 13 41.44 22.99 -3.77
C HIS A 13 40.05 23.15 -4.41
N GLU A 14 39.91 22.85 -5.70
CA GLU A 14 38.64 22.98 -6.43
C GLU A 14 37.58 22.03 -5.86
N MET A 15 37.99 20.83 -5.42
CA MET A 15 37.11 19.89 -4.74
C MET A 15 36.61 20.45 -3.41
N ALA A 16 37.50 21.02 -2.58
CA ALA A 16 37.13 21.62 -1.31
C ALA A 16 36.17 22.81 -1.48
N GLU A 17 36.44 23.71 -2.44
CA GLU A 17 35.54 24.86 -2.72
C GLU A 17 34.17 24.42 -3.23
N MET A 18 34.13 23.47 -4.15
CA MET A 18 32.88 22.94 -4.71
C MET A 18 32.04 22.23 -3.64
N MET A 19 32.67 21.39 -2.81
CA MET A 19 31.97 20.75 -1.68
C MET A 19 31.52 21.77 -0.63
N PHE A 20 32.30 22.82 -0.38
CA PHE A 20 31.93 23.88 0.54
C PHE A 20 30.74 24.71 0.05
N ALA A 21 30.68 25.01 -1.25
CA ALA A 21 29.52 25.64 -1.87
C ALA A 21 28.25 24.79 -1.71
N ASN A 22 28.36 23.48 -1.95
CA ASN A 22 27.26 22.53 -1.73
C ASN A 22 26.82 22.50 -0.25
N LEU A 23 27.77 22.45 0.70
CA LEU A 23 27.48 22.52 2.12
C LEU A 23 26.70 23.80 2.48
N LYS A 24 27.13 24.97 2.00
CA LYS A 24 26.42 26.24 2.24
C LYS A 24 24.98 26.18 1.73
N GLN A 25 24.75 25.59 0.55
CA GLN A 25 23.41 25.40 0.01
C GLN A 25 22.55 24.51 0.93
N LEU A 26 23.09 23.39 1.41
CA LEU A 26 22.38 22.49 2.33
C LEU A 26 22.09 23.15 3.67
N LEU A 27 23.03 23.90 4.24
CA LEU A 27 22.83 24.64 5.50
C LEU A 27 21.75 25.72 5.34
N ASN A 28 21.74 26.44 4.23
CA ASN A 28 20.69 27.41 3.92
C ASN A 28 19.33 26.75 3.76
N GLN A 29 19.27 25.57 3.14
CA GLN A 29 18.04 24.78 3.04
C GLN A 29 17.53 24.36 4.42
N VAL A 30 18.40 23.85 5.30
CA VAL A 30 18.04 23.52 6.69
C VAL A 30 17.51 24.76 7.44
N ARG A 31 18.19 25.89 7.29
CA ARG A 31 17.80 27.15 7.93
C ARG A 31 16.43 27.64 7.46
N ALA A 32 16.16 27.56 6.16
CA ALA A 32 14.86 27.92 5.58
C ALA A 32 13.74 27.01 6.10
N MET A 33 13.96 25.69 6.10
CA MET A 33 13.01 24.72 6.65
C MET A 33 12.73 24.96 8.15
N ASN A 34 13.77 25.26 8.92
CA ASN A 34 13.64 25.58 10.34
C ASN A 34 12.78 26.84 10.56
N ALA A 35 13.05 27.91 9.82
CA ALA A 35 12.31 29.17 9.93
C ALA A 35 10.85 29.04 9.47
N GLU A 36 10.61 28.32 8.37
CA GLU A 36 9.26 28.01 7.88
C GLU A 36 8.48 27.19 8.91
N ARG A 37 9.13 26.20 9.53
CA ARG A 37 8.50 25.36 10.55
C ARG A 37 8.22 26.13 11.84
N GLN A 38 9.12 27.02 12.26
CA GLN A 38 8.90 27.87 13.43
C GLN A 38 7.70 28.80 13.23
N LYS A 39 7.48 29.32 12.01
CA LYS A 39 6.31 30.15 11.68
C LYS A 39 5.01 29.36 11.70
N ARG A 40 5.04 28.11 11.21
CA ARG A 40 3.88 27.22 11.14
C ARG A 40 3.55 26.53 12.46
N SER A 41 4.53 26.32 13.33
CA SER A 41 4.31 25.54 14.56
C SER A 41 3.84 26.43 15.71
N ILE A 42 2.94 25.90 16.53
CA ILE A 42 2.60 26.52 17.82
C ILE A 42 3.86 26.49 18.70
N LYS A 43 4.18 27.59 19.40
CA LYS A 43 5.44 27.78 20.14
C LYS A 43 5.80 26.63 21.08
N PHE A 44 4.80 25.98 21.69
CA PHE A 44 5.01 24.85 22.62
C PHE A 44 5.31 23.50 21.92
N ALA A 45 4.88 23.31 20.67
CA ALA A 45 5.03 22.05 19.93
C ALA A 45 6.25 22.03 18.99
N PHE A 46 7.02 23.12 18.97
CA PHE A 46 8.17 23.26 18.09
C PHE A 46 9.47 22.83 18.78
N SER A 47 10.17 21.89 18.16
CA SER A 47 11.50 21.46 18.57
C SER A 47 12.48 21.69 17.41
N PRO A 48 13.52 22.55 17.58
CA PRO A 48 14.52 22.76 16.55
C PRO A 48 15.54 21.62 16.51
N PHE A 49 16.15 21.40 15.36
CA PHE A 49 17.27 20.46 15.23
C PHE A 49 18.53 21.06 15.88
N LEU A 50 18.73 20.78 17.16
CA LEU A 50 19.80 21.33 18.01
C LEU A 50 21.22 21.26 17.42
N PRO A 51 21.64 20.15 16.75
CA PRO A 51 23.01 20.07 16.21
C PRO A 51 23.33 21.15 15.17
N LEU A 52 22.33 21.61 14.41
CA LEU A 52 22.45 22.72 13.46
C LEU A 52 21.67 23.93 13.98
N SER A 53 21.97 24.35 15.21
CA SER A 53 21.53 25.66 15.69
C SER A 53 22.12 26.78 14.83
N PRO A 54 21.50 27.98 14.75
CA PRO A 54 22.04 29.09 13.98
C PRO A 54 23.50 29.42 14.33
N ASN A 55 23.86 29.34 15.62
CA ASN A 55 25.23 29.59 16.09
C ASN A 55 26.19 28.48 15.66
N ASN A 56 25.78 27.22 15.76
CA ASN A 56 26.59 26.08 15.32
C ASN A 56 26.83 26.11 13.81
N MET A 57 25.82 26.47 13.02
CA MET A 57 25.98 26.62 11.56
C MET A 57 27.02 27.69 11.22
N VAL A 58 26.99 28.84 11.90
CA VAL A 58 27.98 29.92 11.71
C VAL A 58 29.37 29.43 12.10
N SER A 59 29.51 28.74 13.24
CA SER A 59 30.78 28.17 13.70
C SER A 59 31.38 27.15 12.73
N ILE A 60 30.55 26.24 12.18
CA ILE A 60 30.99 25.26 11.17
C ILE A 60 31.50 25.98 9.91
N VAL A 61 30.77 26.97 9.42
CA VAL A 61 31.16 27.73 8.23
C VAL A 61 32.45 28.51 8.47
N SER A 62 32.61 29.16 9.63
CA SER A 62 33.84 29.90 9.96
C SER A 62 35.05 28.98 10.08
N HIS A 63 34.90 27.83 10.73
CA HIS A 63 35.97 26.85 10.90
C HIS A 63 36.46 26.29 9.55
N ILE A 64 35.53 25.89 8.68
CA ILE A 64 35.88 25.41 7.33
C ILE A 64 36.52 26.51 6.48
N THR A 65 36.05 27.76 6.60
CA THR A 65 36.65 28.90 5.89
C THR A 65 38.10 29.13 6.32
N GLN A 66 38.41 28.99 7.61
CA GLN A 66 39.78 29.07 8.13
C GLN A 66 40.65 27.94 7.59
N LEU A 67 40.18 26.69 7.63
CA LEU A 67 40.94 25.54 7.10
C LEU A 67 41.29 25.68 5.60
N ILE A 68 40.37 26.24 4.80
CA ILE A 68 40.62 26.53 3.38
C ILE A 68 41.65 27.66 3.22
N ALA A 69 41.56 28.72 4.02
CA ALA A 69 42.52 29.83 4.02
C ALA A 69 43.93 29.37 4.41
N ASP A 70 44.04 28.45 5.37
CA ASP A 70 45.29 27.83 5.84
C ASP A 70 45.82 26.75 4.88
N LYS A 71 45.19 26.55 3.71
CA LYS A 71 45.52 25.55 2.69
C LYS A 71 45.45 24.09 3.18
N GLN A 72 44.72 23.82 4.25
CA GLN A 72 44.52 22.48 4.79
C GLN A 72 43.35 21.76 4.10
N TYR A 73 43.44 21.59 2.78
CA TYR A 73 42.31 21.12 1.95
C TYR A 73 41.79 19.72 2.30
N LYS A 74 42.68 18.81 2.72
CA LYS A 74 42.29 17.43 3.11
C LYS A 74 41.44 17.43 4.38
N THR A 75 41.90 18.10 5.43
CA THR A 75 41.15 18.28 6.68
C THR A 75 39.83 19.02 6.46
N ALA A 76 39.86 20.08 5.64
CA ALA A 76 38.65 20.80 5.26
C ALA A 76 37.62 19.89 4.57
N THR A 77 38.07 19.01 3.66
CA THR A 77 37.19 18.09 2.93
C THR A 77 36.53 17.07 3.85
N GLU A 78 37.26 16.53 4.83
CA GLU A 78 36.71 15.59 5.82
C GLU A 78 35.65 16.26 6.72
N GLU A 79 35.93 17.48 7.18
CA GLU A 79 34.97 18.30 7.94
C GLU A 79 33.73 18.67 7.11
N ILE A 80 33.92 19.04 5.85
CA ILE A 80 32.80 19.31 4.92
C ILE A 80 31.94 18.07 4.74
N LYS A 81 32.53 16.88 4.54
CA LYS A 81 31.79 15.61 4.42
C LYS A 81 30.95 15.33 5.67
N SER A 82 31.54 15.53 6.85
CA SER A 82 30.84 15.38 8.13
C SER A 82 29.68 16.37 8.26
N ALA A 83 29.89 17.64 7.93
CA ALA A 83 28.87 18.69 7.97
C ALA A 83 27.74 18.47 6.94
N ILE A 84 28.05 17.95 5.75
CA ILE A 84 27.06 17.54 4.74
C ILE A 84 26.19 16.41 5.30
N SER A 85 26.80 15.39 5.91
CA SER A 85 26.05 14.29 6.52
C SER A 85 25.10 14.78 7.62
N LEU A 86 25.53 15.77 8.41
CA LEU A 86 24.73 16.38 9.46
C LEU A 86 23.57 17.23 8.88
N SER A 87 23.85 17.97 7.80
CA SER A 87 22.83 18.77 7.09
C SER A 87 21.76 17.88 6.46
N LEU A 88 22.14 16.75 5.87
CA LEU A 88 21.20 15.77 5.36
C LEU A 88 20.33 15.17 6.46
N LYS A 89 20.90 14.90 7.65
CA LYS A 89 20.11 14.50 8.84
C LYS A 89 19.13 15.60 9.27
N GLY A 90 19.55 16.87 9.25
CA GLY A 90 18.69 18.02 9.53
C GLY A 90 17.53 18.16 8.54
N ILE A 91 17.81 18.04 7.23
CA ILE A 91 16.77 18.04 6.18
C ILE A 91 15.79 16.87 6.40
N ARG A 92 16.31 15.67 6.68
CA ARG A 92 15.47 14.50 6.97
C ARG A 92 14.60 14.71 8.21
N TYR A 93 15.13 15.36 9.24
CA TYR A 93 14.37 15.69 10.46
C TYR A 93 13.17 16.59 10.14
N TYR A 94 13.37 17.70 9.44
CA TYR A 94 12.27 18.64 9.13
C TYR A 94 11.27 18.07 8.12
N THR A 95 11.74 17.26 7.16
CA THR A 95 10.84 16.61 6.19
C THR A 95 9.99 15.50 6.80
N THR A 96 10.47 14.82 7.84
CA THR A 96 9.73 13.75 8.53
C THR A 96 9.12 14.17 9.86
N TYR A 97 9.12 15.46 10.16
CA TYR A 97 8.71 16.02 11.46
C TYR A 97 7.27 15.61 11.86
N ASP A 98 6.33 15.64 10.91
CA ASP A 98 4.91 15.31 11.16
C ASP A 98 4.60 13.80 11.20
N ARG A 99 5.59 12.96 10.90
CA ARG A 99 5.38 11.52 10.69
C ARG A 99 4.83 10.83 11.94
N ASN A 100 5.31 11.20 13.13
CA ASN A 100 4.86 10.57 14.37
C ASN A 100 3.38 10.90 14.65
N SER A 101 2.99 12.16 14.53
CA SER A 101 1.59 12.59 14.72
C SER A 101 0.65 11.90 13.74
N LEU A 102 1.07 11.81 12.47
CA LEU A 102 0.31 11.10 11.44
C LEU A 102 0.21 9.60 11.76
N TRP A 103 1.30 8.99 12.23
CA TRP A 103 1.32 7.57 12.61
C TRP A 103 0.35 7.29 13.76
N PHE A 104 0.36 8.11 14.82
CA PHE A 104 -0.59 7.98 15.93
C PHE A 104 -2.04 8.14 15.47
N ALA A 105 -2.33 9.12 14.61
CA ALA A 105 -3.68 9.32 14.09
C ALA A 105 -4.15 8.12 13.26
N VAL A 106 -3.32 7.64 12.34
CA VAL A 106 -3.66 6.51 11.47
C VAL A 106 -3.86 5.22 12.28
N VAL A 107 -2.96 4.92 13.21
CA VAL A 107 -3.08 3.75 14.11
C VAL A 107 -4.33 3.85 14.96
N SER A 108 -4.62 5.02 15.52
CA SER A 108 -5.84 5.28 16.29
C SER A 108 -7.10 5.07 15.45
N GLY A 109 -7.11 5.53 14.19
CA GLY A 109 -8.21 5.29 13.25
C GLY A 109 -8.43 3.81 12.97
N TYR A 110 -7.36 3.06 12.69
CA TYR A 110 -7.46 1.61 12.48
C TYR A 110 -7.95 0.86 13.72
N LEU A 111 -7.43 1.19 14.91
CA LEU A 111 -7.88 0.59 16.16
C LEU A 111 -9.34 0.89 16.44
N GLY A 112 -9.76 2.15 16.30
CA GLY A 112 -11.16 2.54 16.46
C GLY A 112 -12.06 1.78 15.48
N TRP A 113 -11.62 1.62 14.22
CA TRP A 113 -12.38 0.91 13.20
C TRP A 113 -12.53 -0.59 13.52
N MET A 114 -11.45 -1.23 13.98
CA MET A 114 -11.48 -2.62 14.43
C MET A 114 -12.45 -2.82 15.59
N VAL A 115 -12.38 -1.94 16.61
CA VAL A 115 -13.29 -1.98 17.75
C VAL A 115 -14.75 -1.79 17.30
N TYR A 116 -15.00 -0.83 16.41
CA TYR A 116 -16.33 -0.59 15.85
C TYR A 116 -16.89 -1.80 15.10
N ILE A 117 -16.08 -2.45 14.25
CA ILE A 117 -16.49 -3.67 13.54
C ILE A 117 -16.85 -4.79 14.52
N VAL A 118 -16.08 -4.98 15.58
CA VAL A 118 -16.40 -6.00 16.60
C VAL A 118 -17.78 -5.74 17.22
N SER A 119 -18.13 -4.48 17.46
CA SER A 119 -19.47 -4.13 17.95
C SER A 119 -20.58 -4.47 16.95
N LEU A 120 -20.35 -4.29 15.64
CA LEU A 120 -21.32 -4.62 14.60
C LEU A 120 -21.51 -6.13 14.47
N ILE A 121 -20.42 -6.89 14.52
CA ILE A 121 -20.47 -8.36 14.47
C ILE A 121 -21.23 -8.90 15.68
N TYR A 122 -20.96 -8.38 16.88
CA TYR A 122 -21.67 -8.81 18.08
C TYR A 122 -23.17 -8.52 18.01
N GLU A 123 -23.55 -7.31 17.58
CA GLU A 123 -24.96 -6.90 17.44
C GLU A 123 -25.72 -7.76 16.42
N ASP A 124 -25.08 -8.16 15.33
CA ASP A 124 -25.67 -9.08 14.33
C ASP A 124 -25.91 -10.49 14.90
N GLN A 125 -24.99 -11.00 15.72
CA GLN A 125 -25.11 -12.32 16.37
C GLN A 125 -26.14 -12.33 17.52
N ASP A 126 -26.27 -11.24 18.27
CA ASP A 126 -27.17 -11.14 19.43
C ASP A 126 -28.61 -10.83 19.04
N ASN A 127 -28.83 -10.06 17.95
CA ASN A 127 -30.17 -9.86 17.36
C ASN A 127 -30.84 -11.18 16.93
N LEU A 128 -30.06 -12.25 16.72
CA LEU A 128 -30.57 -13.59 16.44
C LEU A 128 -30.99 -14.36 17.70
N ASN A 129 -30.56 -13.94 18.90
CA ASN A 129 -30.68 -14.76 20.11
C ASN A 129 -31.40 -14.10 21.31
N VAL A 130 -31.44 -12.77 21.48
CA VAL A 130 -32.15 -12.13 22.63
C VAL A 130 -32.61 -10.69 22.30
N PRO A 131 -33.84 -10.25 22.66
CA PRO A 131 -34.21 -8.84 22.58
C PRO A 131 -33.46 -8.00 23.62
N ASN A 132 -32.72 -7.01 23.14
CA ASN A 132 -31.97 -5.96 23.86
C ASN A 132 -32.48 -5.62 25.28
N GLN A 133 -31.89 -6.21 26.32
CA GLN A 133 -32.05 -5.78 27.73
C GLN A 133 -30.84 -4.97 28.25
N GLY A 134 -30.01 -4.42 27.34
CA GLY A 134 -28.92 -3.53 27.72
C GLY A 134 -29.44 -2.15 28.14
N THR A 135 -29.01 -1.66 29.31
CA THR A 135 -29.22 -0.27 29.73
C THR A 135 -28.71 0.69 28.66
N GLN A 136 -29.58 1.29 27.87
CA GLN A 136 -29.17 2.25 26.86
C GLN A 136 -28.61 3.49 27.53
N LEU A 137 -27.42 3.94 27.11
CA LEU A 137 -26.89 5.26 27.44
C LEU A 137 -28.00 6.33 27.33
N SER A 138 -28.17 7.11 28.40
CA SER A 138 -29.21 8.14 28.42
C SER A 138 -29.02 9.13 27.27
N ARG A 139 -30.12 9.66 26.74
CA ARG A 139 -30.10 10.63 25.62
C ARG A 139 -29.18 11.83 25.91
N ARG A 140 -29.08 12.23 27.18
CA ARG A 140 -28.18 13.30 27.66
C ARG A 140 -26.71 12.92 27.53
N TYR A 141 -26.32 11.71 27.94
CA TYR A 141 -24.93 11.23 27.79
C TYR A 141 -24.52 11.11 26.32
N LYS A 142 -25.39 10.56 25.46
CA LYS A 142 -25.13 10.51 24.01
C LYS A 142 -24.90 11.91 23.42
N GLY A 143 -25.73 12.89 23.81
CA GLY A 143 -25.56 14.28 23.39
C GLY A 143 -24.23 14.89 23.84
N MET A 144 -23.79 14.62 25.07
CA MET A 144 -22.48 15.10 25.57
C MET A 144 -21.30 14.48 24.81
N ILE A 145 -21.36 13.19 24.48
CA ILE A 145 -20.31 12.50 23.71
C ILE A 145 -20.22 13.09 22.29
N VAL A 146 -21.36 13.28 21.61
CA VAL A 146 -21.41 13.90 20.28
C VAL A 146 -20.81 15.31 20.31
N LEU A 147 -21.23 16.12 21.30
CA LEU A 147 -20.70 17.48 21.46
C LEU A 147 -19.19 17.49 21.69
N PHE A 148 -18.68 16.59 22.54
CA PHE A 148 -17.25 16.46 22.80
C PHE A 148 -16.46 16.16 21.52
N PHE A 149 -16.86 15.14 20.76
CA PHE A 149 -16.15 14.78 19.52
C PHE A 149 -16.31 15.83 18.42
N PHE A 150 -17.44 16.55 18.38
CA PHE A 150 -17.64 17.68 17.48
C PHE A 150 -16.68 18.83 17.80
N LEU A 151 -16.59 19.23 19.08
CA LEU A 151 -15.65 20.25 19.53
C LEU A 151 -14.19 19.82 19.33
N LEU A 152 -13.88 18.54 19.56
CA LEU A 152 -12.55 17.98 19.30
C LEU A 152 -12.19 18.05 17.81
N SER A 153 -13.14 17.73 16.92
CA SER A 153 -12.94 17.80 15.46
C SER A 153 -12.73 19.24 14.99
N ILE A 154 -13.49 20.20 15.53
CA ILE A 154 -13.30 21.62 15.23
C ILE A 154 -11.94 22.11 15.75
N SER A 155 -11.60 21.77 16.99
CA SER A 155 -10.34 22.18 17.61
C SER A 155 -9.14 21.64 16.83
N THR A 156 -9.16 20.36 16.47
CA THR A 156 -8.11 19.73 15.64
C THR A 156 -8.05 20.34 14.25
N PHE A 157 -9.18 20.62 13.60
CA PHE A 157 -9.22 21.32 12.31
C PHE A 157 -8.57 22.70 12.38
N VAL A 158 -8.91 23.51 13.40
CA VAL A 158 -8.34 24.84 13.61
C VAL A 158 -6.84 24.75 13.83
N VAL A 159 -6.37 23.80 14.64
CA VAL A 159 -4.93 23.59 14.86
C VAL A 159 -4.21 23.25 13.56
N LEU A 160 -4.75 22.33 12.75
CA LEU A 160 -4.16 21.95 11.47
C LEU A 160 -4.15 23.11 10.46
N TYR A 161 -5.21 23.91 10.46
CA TYR A 161 -5.33 25.09 9.61
C TYR A 161 -4.30 26.16 9.97
N VAL A 162 -4.18 26.51 11.26
CA VAL A 162 -3.16 27.44 11.76
C VAL A 162 -1.75 26.93 11.48
N GLN A 163 -1.55 25.61 11.53
CA GLN A 163 -0.26 25.00 11.23
C GLN A 163 0.08 24.91 9.74
N HIS A 164 -0.83 25.35 8.85
CA HIS A 164 -0.67 25.27 7.40
C HIS A 164 -0.21 23.87 6.93
N VAL A 165 -0.75 22.82 7.54
CA VAL A 165 -0.44 21.44 7.16
C VAL A 165 -0.97 21.20 5.74
N VAL A 166 -0.31 20.34 4.97
CA VAL A 166 -0.83 19.93 3.65
C VAL A 166 -2.23 19.33 3.83
N TRP A 167 -3.18 19.76 2.98
CA TRP A 167 -4.59 19.37 3.07
C TRP A 167 -4.81 17.85 3.09
N THR A 168 -3.94 17.06 2.45
CA THR A 168 -4.00 15.59 2.48
C THR A 168 -3.93 15.05 3.91
N ASN A 169 -3.16 15.69 4.79
CA ASN A 169 -3.00 15.26 6.18
C ASN A 169 -4.22 15.57 7.05
N PHE A 170 -5.11 16.48 6.63
CA PHE A 170 -6.34 16.78 7.36
C PHE A 170 -7.23 15.54 7.42
N ILE A 171 -7.35 14.83 6.29
CA ILE A 171 -8.16 13.63 6.20
C ILE A 171 -7.67 12.59 7.20
N TYR A 172 -6.35 12.33 7.24
CA TYR A 172 -5.78 11.32 8.13
C TYR A 172 -5.91 11.67 9.62
N ILE A 173 -5.75 12.94 9.98
CA ILE A 173 -5.78 13.36 11.40
C ILE A 173 -7.21 13.52 11.93
N LEU A 174 -8.18 13.88 11.08
CA LEU A 174 -9.58 14.01 11.46
C LEU A 174 -10.36 12.69 11.41
N LEU A 175 -9.94 11.73 10.57
CA LEU A 175 -10.62 10.43 10.41
C LEU A 175 -10.90 9.68 11.73
N PRO A 176 -9.98 9.66 12.73
CA PRO A 176 -10.25 8.96 13.98
C PRO A 176 -11.44 9.56 14.76
N CYS A 177 -11.73 10.85 14.66
CA CYS A 177 -12.77 11.52 15.45
C CYS A 177 -14.18 10.91 15.23
N PRO A 178 -14.73 10.80 14.01
CA PRO A 178 -16.03 10.17 13.80
C PRO A 178 -16.04 8.67 14.12
N ILE A 179 -14.91 7.97 13.93
CA ILE A 179 -14.79 6.54 14.25
C ILE A 179 -14.89 6.33 15.76
N TRP A 180 -14.11 7.07 16.54
CA TRP A 180 -14.16 6.99 18.00
C TRP A 180 -15.47 7.51 18.58
N LEU A 181 -16.12 8.48 17.94
CA LEU A 181 -17.50 8.85 18.27
C LEU A 181 -18.45 7.65 18.14
N ALA A 182 -18.39 6.93 17.01
CA ALA A 182 -19.23 5.75 16.78
C ALA A 182 -18.95 4.63 17.79
N VAL A 183 -17.68 4.45 18.17
CA VAL A 183 -17.27 3.52 19.23
C VAL A 183 -17.85 3.95 20.58
N CYS A 184 -17.66 5.20 21.01
CA CYS A 184 -18.13 5.68 22.32
C CYS A 184 -19.65 5.67 22.46
N LEU A 185 -20.40 5.89 21.38
CA LEU A 185 -21.86 5.80 21.39
C LEU A 185 -22.39 4.39 21.64
N ARG A 186 -21.55 3.36 21.41
CA ARG A 186 -21.86 1.94 21.58
C ARG A 186 -21.22 1.34 22.84
N PHE A 187 -20.85 2.19 23.82
CA PHE A 187 -20.11 1.76 25.02
C PHE A 187 -20.76 0.58 25.77
N ASP A 188 -22.09 0.54 25.82
CA ASP A 188 -22.84 -0.51 26.52
C ASP A 188 -22.60 -1.92 25.94
N ILE A 189 -22.45 -2.03 24.62
CA ILE A 189 -22.19 -3.30 23.92
C ILE A 189 -20.81 -3.84 24.33
N TYR A 190 -19.80 -2.98 24.46
CA TYR A 190 -18.46 -3.42 24.85
C TYR A 190 -18.40 -3.96 26.29
N LYS A 191 -19.24 -3.45 27.21
CA LYS A 191 -19.34 -4.04 28.55
C LYS A 191 -19.82 -5.49 28.49
N GLN A 192 -20.77 -5.79 27.61
CA GLN A 192 -21.26 -7.16 27.39
C GLN A 192 -20.21 -8.03 26.70
N ILE A 193 -19.53 -7.49 25.69
CA ILE A 193 -18.41 -8.18 25.02
C ILE A 193 -17.30 -8.54 26.00
N VAL A 194 -16.94 -7.66 26.94
CA VAL A 194 -15.92 -7.98 27.97
C VAL A 194 -16.37 -9.13 28.87
N GLY A 195 -17.67 -9.21 29.20
CA GLY A 195 -18.25 -10.35 29.88
C GLY A 195 -18.14 -11.64 29.05
N TRP A 196 -18.46 -11.57 27.75
CA TRP A 196 -18.31 -12.70 26.81
C TRP A 196 -16.84 -13.14 26.64
N ILE A 197 -15.90 -12.19 26.64
CA ILE A 197 -14.46 -12.46 26.54
C ILE A 197 -13.97 -13.34 27.69
N SER A 198 -14.54 -13.20 28.89
CA SER A 198 -14.18 -14.07 30.03
C SER A 198 -14.51 -15.56 29.80
N SER A 199 -15.42 -15.86 28.86
CA SER A 199 -15.83 -17.21 28.46
C SER A 199 -15.08 -17.74 27.20
N ILE A 200 -14.08 -17.01 26.68
CA ILE A 200 -13.36 -17.38 25.44
C ILE A 200 -12.43 -18.59 25.62
N GLY A 201 -12.24 -19.13 26.83
CA GLY A 201 -11.38 -20.29 27.11
C GLY A 201 -11.32 -21.37 26.01
N PRO A 202 -12.44 -21.95 25.56
CA PRO A 202 -12.46 -22.96 24.50
C PRO A 202 -12.17 -22.42 23.08
N HIS A 203 -12.28 -21.11 22.85
CA HIS A 203 -12.03 -20.45 21.56
C HIS A 203 -10.60 -19.89 21.39
N VAL A 204 -9.81 -19.83 22.47
CA VAL A 204 -8.39 -19.44 22.46
C VAL A 204 -7.56 -20.14 21.38
N PRO A 205 -7.65 -21.47 21.15
CA PRO A 205 -6.83 -22.12 20.11
C PRO A 205 -7.16 -21.63 18.70
N TYR A 206 -8.43 -21.32 18.41
CA TYR A 206 -8.85 -20.78 17.11
C TYR A 206 -8.33 -19.34 16.89
N LEU A 207 -8.37 -18.51 17.93
CA LEU A 207 -7.79 -17.17 17.89
C LEU A 207 -6.27 -17.22 17.68
N MET A 208 -5.59 -18.14 18.36
CA MET A 208 -4.15 -18.34 18.21
C MET A 208 -3.79 -18.84 16.80
N MET A 209 -4.56 -19.78 16.25
CA MET A 209 -4.39 -20.22 14.85
C MET A 209 -4.62 -19.08 13.86
N THR A 210 -5.64 -18.25 14.07
CA THR A 210 -5.92 -17.07 13.23
C THR A 210 -4.81 -16.05 13.30
N PHE A 211 -4.28 -15.79 14.50
CA PHE A 211 -3.14 -14.90 14.69
C PHE A 211 -1.87 -15.42 14.00
N ILE A 212 -1.56 -16.71 14.14
CA ILE A 212 -0.44 -17.35 13.43
C ILE A 212 -0.63 -17.25 11.92
N GLY A 213 -1.85 -17.48 11.42
CA GLY A 213 -2.18 -17.32 10.00
C GLY A 213 -1.96 -15.88 9.51
N LEU A 214 -2.42 -14.88 10.27
CA LEU A 214 -2.20 -13.47 9.96
C LEU A 214 -0.71 -13.09 9.96
N GLN A 215 0.07 -13.56 10.94
CA GLN A 215 1.52 -13.36 10.96
C GLN A 215 2.20 -14.06 9.79
N GLY A 216 1.76 -15.26 9.41
CA GLY A 216 2.20 -15.95 8.19
C GLY A 216 1.91 -15.13 6.93
N CYS A 217 0.74 -14.50 6.85
CA CYS A 217 0.40 -13.59 5.76
C CYS A 217 1.32 -12.36 5.72
N VAL A 218 1.61 -11.76 6.87
CA VAL A 218 2.55 -10.63 7.00
C VAL A 218 3.95 -11.06 6.57
N LEU A 219 4.41 -12.22 7.04
CA LEU A 219 5.71 -12.79 6.66
C LEU A 219 5.79 -13.09 5.16
N GLY A 220 4.69 -13.49 4.52
CA GLY A 220 4.65 -13.69 3.07
C GLY A 220 4.89 -12.42 2.24
N PHE A 221 4.70 -11.23 2.81
CA PHE A 221 5.14 -9.98 2.16
C PHE A 221 6.66 -9.81 2.15
N TYR A 222 7.35 -10.32 3.17
CA TYR A 222 8.82 -10.26 3.28
C TYR A 222 9.49 -11.45 2.59
N TYR A 223 8.95 -12.65 2.79
CA TYR A 223 9.48 -13.93 2.32
C TYR A 223 8.38 -14.72 1.62
N LYS A 224 8.30 -14.60 0.29
CA LYS A 224 7.25 -15.22 -0.53
C LYS A 224 7.19 -16.75 -0.37
N GLN A 225 8.30 -17.38 0.00
CA GLN A 225 8.39 -18.82 0.26
C GLN A 225 7.41 -19.27 1.36
N VAL A 226 7.10 -18.40 2.32
CA VAL A 226 6.13 -18.69 3.40
C VAL A 226 4.73 -18.93 2.86
N MET A 227 4.37 -18.34 1.71
CA MET A 227 3.06 -18.53 1.07
C MET A 227 2.94 -19.87 0.34
N THR A 228 4.04 -20.58 0.09
CA THR A 228 4.03 -21.89 -0.58
C THR A 228 3.31 -22.94 0.26
N VAL A 229 3.52 -22.93 1.57
CA VAL A 229 2.91 -23.90 2.50
C VAL A 229 1.38 -23.80 2.50
N PRO A 230 0.75 -22.64 2.78
CA PRO A 230 -0.71 -22.52 2.73
C PRO A 230 -1.25 -22.76 1.31
N MET A 231 -0.56 -22.33 0.25
CA MET A 231 -1.00 -22.62 -1.12
C MET A 231 -0.97 -24.11 -1.46
N PHE A 232 0.03 -24.85 -0.98
CA PHE A 232 0.08 -26.30 -1.15
C PHE A 232 -1.03 -27.00 -0.36
N VAL A 233 -1.29 -26.55 0.87
CA VAL A 233 -2.45 -27.03 1.66
C VAL A 233 -3.75 -26.78 0.90
N PHE A 234 -3.95 -25.58 0.34
CA PHE A 234 -5.12 -25.27 -0.49
C PHE A 234 -5.19 -26.11 -1.77
N ALA A 235 -4.05 -26.40 -2.42
CA ALA A 235 -4.01 -27.23 -3.63
C ALA A 235 -4.34 -28.70 -3.36
N VAL A 236 -3.97 -29.23 -2.18
CA VAL A 236 -4.21 -30.63 -1.79
C VAL A 236 -5.57 -30.83 -1.10
N TRP A 237 -6.15 -29.76 -0.53
CA TRP A 237 -7.45 -29.79 0.15
C TRP A 237 -8.59 -30.48 -0.65
N PRO A 238 -8.76 -30.25 -1.97
CA PRO A 238 -9.82 -30.87 -2.76
C PRO A 238 -9.73 -32.40 -2.82
N TRP A 239 -8.51 -32.96 -2.75
CA TRP A 239 -8.30 -34.42 -2.74
C TRP A 239 -8.78 -35.04 -1.43
N ILE A 240 -8.55 -34.36 -0.31
CA ILE A 240 -9.03 -34.79 1.01
C ILE A 240 -10.57 -34.66 1.06
N ALA A 241 -11.11 -33.62 0.44
CA ALA A 241 -12.55 -33.34 0.40
C ALA A 241 -13.32 -34.11 -0.69
N LYS A 242 -12.68 -35.03 -1.45
CA LYS A 242 -13.28 -35.78 -2.58
C LYS A 242 -14.07 -34.90 -3.57
N ARG A 243 -13.54 -33.72 -3.93
CA ARG A 243 -14.11 -32.82 -4.95
C ARG A 243 -13.35 -32.92 -6.28
N ASP A 244 -14.04 -32.56 -7.37
CA ASP A 244 -13.58 -32.70 -8.76
C ASP A 244 -12.14 -32.18 -9.02
N GLN A 245 -11.42 -32.90 -9.88
CA GLN A 245 -9.96 -32.95 -9.99
C GLN A 245 -9.27 -31.77 -10.72
N LEU A 246 -9.92 -30.62 -10.91
CA LEU A 246 -9.38 -29.54 -11.77
C LEU A 246 -8.38 -28.59 -11.08
N GLU A 247 -8.01 -28.84 -9.82
CA GLU A 247 -7.31 -27.85 -8.96
C GLU A 247 -5.80 -28.11 -8.78
N GLN A 248 -5.15 -28.76 -9.75
CA GLN A 248 -3.77 -29.24 -9.59
C GLN A 248 -2.68 -28.18 -9.83
N ALA A 249 -3.02 -26.98 -10.32
CA ALA A 249 -2.03 -25.98 -10.76
C ALA A 249 -1.73 -24.84 -9.75
N ILE A 250 -2.30 -24.89 -8.54
CA ILE A 250 -2.31 -23.74 -7.61
C ILE A 250 -1.04 -23.66 -6.72
N GLY A 251 -0.39 -24.80 -6.43
CA GLY A 251 0.74 -24.86 -5.50
C GLY A 251 2.11 -24.44 -6.05
N LEU A 252 2.28 -24.34 -7.37
CA LEU A 252 3.59 -24.02 -8.00
C LEU A 252 3.86 -22.51 -8.09
N PHE A 253 2.84 -21.67 -7.90
CA PHE A 253 2.91 -20.22 -8.11
C PHE A 253 3.92 -19.49 -7.20
N PRO A 254 4.04 -19.81 -5.89
CA PRO A 254 5.01 -19.15 -5.02
C PRO A 254 6.46 -19.53 -5.29
N LEU A 255 6.69 -20.64 -5.99
CA LEU A 255 8.02 -21.17 -6.31
C LEU A 255 8.66 -20.47 -7.52
N ILE A 256 7.89 -19.67 -8.28
CA ILE A 256 8.45 -18.86 -9.36
C ILE A 256 9.37 -17.80 -8.72
N PRO A 257 10.70 -17.87 -8.95
CA PRO A 257 11.63 -16.97 -8.31
C PRO A 257 11.30 -15.55 -8.71
N VAL A 258 11.09 -14.69 -7.72
CA VAL A 258 10.92 -13.27 -7.93
C VAL A 258 12.30 -12.67 -8.15
N GLY A 259 12.75 -12.81 -9.39
CA GLY A 259 13.99 -12.24 -9.86
C GLY A 259 13.97 -10.73 -9.67
N THR A 260 14.81 -10.28 -8.74
CA THR A 260 15.19 -8.90 -8.55
C THR A 260 15.62 -8.25 -9.87
N ARG A 261 15.03 -7.09 -10.17
CA ARG A 261 15.51 -6.05 -11.11
C ARG A 261 15.51 -6.33 -12.62
N GLU A 262 15.25 -7.54 -13.09
CA GLU A 262 15.26 -7.83 -14.54
C GLU A 262 13.83 -8.01 -15.11
N LEU A 263 13.60 -7.42 -16.28
CA LEU A 263 12.33 -7.44 -17.00
C LEU A 263 12.10 -8.83 -17.62
N GLN A 264 11.22 -9.65 -17.04
CA GLN A 264 10.93 -11.00 -17.51
C GLN A 264 9.62 -11.08 -18.32
N PHE A 265 9.61 -10.43 -19.49
CA PHE A 265 8.41 -10.38 -20.34
C PHE A 265 7.95 -11.75 -20.86
N ASP A 266 8.87 -12.68 -21.12
CA ASP A 266 8.55 -14.02 -21.62
C ASP A 266 7.70 -14.83 -20.63
N LEU A 267 7.92 -14.63 -19.33
CA LEU A 267 7.16 -15.28 -18.27
C LEU A 267 5.71 -14.78 -18.23
N VAL A 268 5.50 -13.48 -18.44
CA VAL A 268 4.16 -12.86 -18.50
C VAL A 268 3.39 -13.38 -19.72
N VAL A 269 4.07 -13.46 -20.87
CA VAL A 269 3.50 -14.03 -22.11
C VAL A 269 3.14 -15.50 -21.91
N PHE A 270 4.01 -16.30 -21.29
CA PHE A 270 3.73 -17.70 -20.97
C PHE A 270 2.52 -17.84 -20.04
N GLY A 271 2.44 -17.06 -18.96
CA GLY A 271 1.28 -17.04 -18.06
C GLY A 271 -0.01 -16.66 -18.78
N GLY A 272 0.04 -15.66 -19.66
CA GLY A 272 -1.09 -15.26 -20.49
C GLY A 272 -1.56 -16.36 -21.44
N VAL A 273 -0.63 -17.10 -22.07
CA VAL A 273 -0.98 -18.24 -22.95
C VAL A 273 -1.66 -19.36 -22.16
N VAL A 274 -1.14 -19.70 -20.98
CA VAL A 274 -1.79 -20.70 -20.12
C VAL A 274 -3.17 -20.23 -19.65
N ALA A 275 -3.32 -18.95 -19.36
CA ALA A 275 -4.61 -18.35 -19.02
C ALA A 275 -5.62 -18.45 -20.18
N VAL A 276 -5.20 -18.21 -21.43
CA VAL A 276 -6.05 -18.45 -22.62
C VAL A 276 -6.46 -19.91 -22.73
N LEU A 277 -5.52 -20.84 -22.57
CA LEU A 277 -5.80 -22.29 -22.67
C LEU A 277 -6.79 -22.75 -21.60
N THR A 278 -6.58 -22.35 -20.34
CA THR A 278 -7.49 -22.65 -19.23
C THR A 278 -8.87 -22.06 -19.45
N ALA A 279 -8.97 -20.81 -19.93
CA ALA A 279 -10.24 -20.19 -20.28
C ALA A 279 -11.02 -21.01 -21.33
N CYS A 280 -10.34 -21.43 -22.41
CA CYS A 280 -10.92 -22.26 -23.47
C CYS A 280 -11.42 -23.62 -22.95
N LEU A 281 -10.65 -24.28 -22.07
CA LEU A 281 -11.04 -25.56 -21.46
C LEU A 281 -12.28 -25.41 -20.57
N VAL A 282 -12.32 -24.36 -19.74
CA VAL A 282 -13.45 -24.08 -18.87
C VAL A 282 -14.71 -23.76 -19.69
N ILE A 283 -14.61 -22.91 -20.72
CA ILE A 283 -15.72 -22.62 -21.64
C ILE A 283 -16.22 -23.88 -22.35
N ARG A 284 -15.32 -24.76 -22.79
CA ARG A 284 -15.70 -26.06 -23.39
C ARG A 284 -16.45 -26.95 -22.39
N SER A 285 -16.05 -26.94 -21.12
CA SER A 285 -16.73 -27.71 -20.07
C SER A 285 -18.15 -27.17 -19.78
N PHE A 286 -18.32 -25.84 -19.76
CA PHE A 286 -19.62 -25.19 -19.63
C PHE A 286 -20.50 -25.43 -20.86
N ALA A 287 -19.95 -25.38 -22.08
CA ALA A 287 -20.66 -25.66 -23.32
C ALA A 287 -21.26 -27.07 -23.38
N LYS A 288 -20.60 -28.05 -22.75
CA LYS A 288 -21.12 -29.43 -22.63
C LYS A 288 -22.24 -29.57 -21.60
N ARG A 289 -22.27 -28.72 -20.55
CA ARG A 289 -23.18 -28.84 -19.40
C ARG A 289 -24.40 -27.90 -19.50
N GLN A 290 -24.31 -26.81 -20.24
CA GLN A 290 -25.39 -25.82 -20.39
C GLN A 290 -25.46 -25.33 -21.84
N LEU A 291 -26.54 -25.68 -22.53
CA LEU A 291 -26.89 -25.17 -23.87
C LEU A 291 -27.43 -23.72 -23.84
N ALA A 292 -27.34 -23.04 -22.69
CA ALA A 292 -28.10 -21.83 -22.41
C ALA A 292 -27.23 -20.57 -22.47
N ARG A 293 -27.59 -19.70 -23.42
CA ARG A 293 -27.19 -18.30 -23.65
C ARG A 293 -25.96 -18.06 -24.53
N ARG A 294 -26.22 -17.97 -25.84
CA ARG A 294 -25.33 -17.39 -26.87
C ARG A 294 -24.66 -16.07 -26.44
N LYS A 295 -25.34 -15.23 -25.65
CA LYS A 295 -24.79 -13.95 -25.15
C LYS A 295 -23.57 -14.12 -24.24
N LEU A 296 -23.54 -15.15 -23.38
CA LEU A 296 -22.40 -15.42 -22.49
C LEU A 296 -21.19 -15.91 -23.28
N PHE A 297 -21.40 -16.78 -24.27
CA PHE A 297 -20.33 -17.22 -25.17
C PHE A 297 -19.71 -16.07 -25.96
N LEU A 298 -20.51 -15.10 -26.41
CA LEU A 298 -20.00 -13.90 -27.08
C LEU A 298 -19.14 -13.05 -26.14
N ILE A 299 -19.57 -12.88 -24.88
CA ILE A 299 -18.80 -12.15 -23.87
C ILE A 299 -17.47 -12.86 -23.59
N TYR A 300 -17.49 -14.17 -23.32
CA TYR A 300 -16.27 -14.94 -23.05
C TYR A 300 -15.32 -14.97 -24.26
N GLY A 301 -15.88 -15.10 -25.48
CA GLY A 301 -15.09 -15.04 -26.71
C GLY A 301 -14.42 -13.68 -26.89
N PHE A 302 -15.16 -12.60 -26.65
CA PHE A 302 -14.61 -11.24 -26.67
C PHE A 302 -13.48 -11.05 -25.64
N GLN A 303 -13.67 -11.53 -24.40
CA GLN A 303 -12.65 -11.46 -23.34
C GLN A 303 -11.36 -12.22 -23.71
N ILE A 304 -11.49 -13.40 -24.32
CA ILE A 304 -10.32 -14.16 -24.82
C ILE A 304 -9.61 -13.40 -25.92
N VAL A 305 -10.33 -12.79 -26.86
CA VAL A 305 -9.72 -11.97 -27.92
C VAL A 305 -8.95 -10.80 -27.31
N MET A 306 -9.53 -10.09 -26.34
CA MET A 306 -8.87 -9.00 -25.63
C MET A 306 -7.60 -9.46 -24.91
N MET A 307 -7.64 -10.65 -24.29
CA MET A 307 -6.46 -11.27 -23.66
C MET A 307 -5.37 -11.61 -24.69
N ILE A 308 -5.72 -12.16 -25.86
CA ILE A 308 -4.76 -12.44 -26.94
C ILE A 308 -4.13 -11.15 -27.45
N VAL A 309 -4.93 -10.11 -27.68
CA VAL A 309 -4.43 -8.79 -28.11
C VAL A 309 -3.49 -8.20 -27.07
N ALA A 310 -3.82 -8.30 -25.78
CA ALA A 310 -2.95 -7.87 -24.68
C ALA A 310 -1.61 -8.61 -24.67
N ILE A 311 -1.59 -9.92 -24.89
CA ILE A 311 -0.36 -10.73 -24.98
C ILE A 311 0.50 -10.27 -26.17
N VAL A 312 -0.11 -10.04 -27.33
CA VAL A 312 0.60 -9.58 -28.54
C VAL A 312 1.21 -8.19 -28.31
N ILE A 313 0.44 -7.26 -27.74
CA ILE A 313 0.94 -5.92 -27.40
C ILE A 313 2.09 -6.03 -26.40
N MET A 314 1.96 -6.84 -25.35
CA MET A 314 3.00 -7.03 -24.34
C MET A 314 4.30 -7.56 -24.95
N ARG A 315 4.23 -8.57 -25.82
CA ARG A 315 5.40 -9.11 -26.53
C ARG A 315 6.03 -8.08 -27.47
N HIS A 316 5.20 -7.29 -28.16
CA HIS A 316 5.68 -6.23 -29.04
C HIS A 316 6.37 -5.11 -28.24
N THR A 317 5.80 -4.69 -27.10
CA THR A 317 6.41 -3.71 -26.22
C THR A 317 7.70 -4.21 -25.58
N ALA A 318 7.79 -5.50 -25.22
CA ALA A 318 9.00 -6.14 -24.72
C ALA A 318 10.13 -6.09 -25.76
N SER A 319 9.82 -6.45 -27.01
CA SER A 319 10.77 -6.40 -28.12
C SER A 319 11.28 -4.98 -28.41
N LEU A 320 10.42 -3.97 -28.28
CA LEU A 320 10.81 -2.57 -28.48
C LEU A 320 11.66 -2.02 -27.34
N ALA A 321 11.31 -2.39 -26.10
CA ALA A 321 12.08 -2.03 -24.91
C ALA A 321 13.51 -2.59 -24.97
N ALA A 322 13.69 -3.81 -25.48
CA ALA A 322 15.02 -4.40 -25.70
C ALA A 322 15.89 -3.65 -26.73
N HIS A 323 15.27 -2.82 -27.58
CA HIS A 323 15.96 -2.01 -28.59
C HIS A 323 15.96 -0.50 -28.25
N ASP A 324 15.65 -0.12 -27.00
CA ASP A 324 15.50 1.28 -26.55
C ASP A 324 14.55 2.14 -27.41
N LYS A 325 13.58 1.49 -28.07
CA LYS A 325 12.60 2.16 -28.93
C LYS A 325 11.32 2.46 -28.17
N ARG A 326 10.73 3.62 -28.49
CA ARG A 326 9.43 4.02 -27.93
C ARG A 326 8.31 3.13 -28.48
N THR A 327 7.32 2.87 -27.63
CA THR A 327 6.11 2.15 -28.00
C THR A 327 5.26 2.97 -28.97
N PRO A 328 4.75 2.40 -30.09
CA PRO A 328 3.85 3.10 -31.00
C PRO A 328 2.56 3.59 -30.31
N LEU A 329 2.05 4.73 -30.78
CA LEU A 329 0.82 5.34 -30.27
C LEU A 329 -0.40 4.41 -30.41
N VAL A 330 -0.46 3.63 -31.49
CA VAL A 330 -1.55 2.66 -31.74
C VAL A 330 -1.61 1.62 -30.62
N SER A 331 -0.47 1.06 -30.22
CA SER A 331 -0.41 0.09 -29.12
C SER A 331 -0.82 0.72 -27.80
N GLN A 332 -0.46 1.98 -27.53
CA GLN A 332 -0.88 2.70 -26.33
C GLN A 332 -2.40 2.89 -26.28
N ILE A 333 -3.00 3.35 -27.39
CA ILE A 333 -4.45 3.58 -27.48
C ILE A 333 -5.21 2.27 -27.26
N ILE A 334 -4.80 1.18 -27.92
CA ILE A 334 -5.43 -0.13 -27.75
C ILE A 334 -5.30 -0.61 -26.30
N SER A 335 -4.13 -0.46 -25.67
CA SER A 335 -3.93 -0.82 -24.26
C SER A 335 -4.86 -0.05 -23.32
N TRP A 336 -5.02 1.25 -23.53
CA TRP A 336 -5.95 2.07 -22.73
C TRP A 336 -7.40 1.62 -22.91
N ILE A 337 -7.81 1.31 -24.13
CA ILE A 337 -9.16 0.79 -24.43
C ILE A 337 -9.37 -0.54 -23.70
N ILE A 338 -8.43 -1.48 -23.80
CA ILE A 338 -8.50 -2.79 -23.11
C ILE A 338 -8.62 -2.59 -21.60
N LEU A 339 -7.84 -1.68 -21.02
CA LEU A 339 -7.85 -1.40 -19.59
C LEU A 339 -9.22 -0.88 -19.13
N VAL A 340 -9.78 0.11 -19.83
CA VAL A 340 -11.10 0.67 -19.51
C VAL A 340 -12.20 -0.38 -19.65
N ILE A 341 -12.18 -1.16 -20.73
CA ILE A 341 -13.18 -2.21 -20.96
C ILE A 341 -13.11 -3.29 -19.87
N GLY A 342 -11.91 -3.78 -19.52
CA GLY A 342 -11.74 -4.81 -18.48
C GLY A 342 -12.23 -4.37 -17.10
N ILE A 343 -12.13 -3.08 -16.76
CA ILE A 343 -12.67 -2.53 -15.51
C ILE A 343 -14.21 -2.45 -15.55
N LEU A 344 -14.79 -2.19 -16.72
CA LEU A 344 -16.25 -2.04 -16.88
C LEU A 344 -16.99 -3.37 -17.06
N GLU A 345 -16.31 -4.42 -17.52
CA GLU A 345 -16.89 -5.75 -17.76
C GLU A 345 -17.61 -6.40 -16.55
N PRO A 346 -17.10 -6.32 -15.30
CA PRO A 346 -17.80 -6.83 -14.10
C PRO A 346 -19.23 -6.31 -13.91
N PHE A 347 -19.56 -5.15 -14.49
CA PHE A 347 -20.87 -4.51 -14.39
C PHE A 347 -21.84 -4.96 -15.49
N ILE A 348 -21.35 -5.63 -16.54
CA ILE A 348 -22.11 -6.00 -17.75
C ILE A 348 -22.54 -7.49 -17.70
N VAL A 349 -21.97 -8.28 -16.80
CA VAL A 349 -22.18 -9.74 -16.73
C VAL A 349 -23.44 -10.13 -15.94
N THR A 350 -24.02 -11.28 -16.33
CA THR A 350 -25.23 -11.91 -15.80
C THR A 350 -25.28 -12.14 -14.29
N THR A 351 -26.48 -12.40 -13.77
CA THR A 351 -26.78 -12.64 -12.34
C THR A 351 -26.34 -13.99 -11.77
N ASP A 352 -25.97 -14.97 -12.61
CA ASP A 352 -25.50 -16.27 -12.12
C ASP A 352 -24.09 -16.14 -11.54
N ILE A 353 -23.93 -16.51 -10.26
CA ILE A 353 -22.71 -16.31 -9.46
C ILE A 353 -21.49 -16.97 -10.12
N LYS A 354 -21.64 -18.19 -10.65
CA LYS A 354 -20.52 -18.95 -11.23
C LYS A 354 -20.03 -18.35 -12.54
N CYS A 355 -20.98 -18.08 -13.44
CA CYS A 355 -20.71 -17.45 -14.72
C CYS A 355 -20.15 -16.03 -14.54
N ARG A 356 -20.64 -15.30 -13.54
CA ARG A 356 -20.20 -13.94 -13.20
C ARG A 356 -18.79 -13.92 -12.64
N LEU A 357 -18.46 -14.80 -11.69
CA LEU A 357 -17.12 -14.87 -11.11
C LEU A 357 -16.07 -15.21 -12.17
N PHE A 358 -16.36 -16.19 -13.03
CA PHE A 358 -15.48 -16.55 -14.15
C PHE A 358 -15.31 -15.41 -15.17
N ALA A 359 -16.40 -14.71 -15.53
CA ALA A 359 -16.31 -13.56 -16.44
C ALA A 359 -15.52 -12.39 -15.84
N ILE A 360 -15.69 -12.12 -14.54
CA ILE A 360 -14.93 -11.07 -13.85
C ILE A 360 -13.45 -11.42 -13.90
N ALA A 361 -13.07 -12.66 -13.60
CA ALA A 361 -11.68 -13.04 -13.64
C ALA A 361 -11.07 -12.96 -15.04
N LEU A 362 -11.79 -13.45 -16.06
CA LEU A 362 -11.36 -13.30 -17.45
C LEU A 362 -11.21 -11.83 -17.87
N GLY A 363 -12.14 -10.96 -17.46
CA GLY A 363 -12.09 -9.54 -17.79
C GLY A 363 -10.89 -8.82 -17.17
N TRP A 364 -10.46 -9.25 -15.99
CA TRP A 364 -9.29 -8.68 -15.30
C TRP A 364 -7.96 -9.23 -15.83
N MET A 365 -7.96 -10.33 -16.60
CA MET A 365 -6.74 -10.90 -17.18
C MET A 365 -6.06 -9.96 -18.17
N ALA A 366 -6.82 -9.36 -19.08
CA ALA A 366 -6.24 -8.52 -20.12
C ALA A 366 -5.59 -7.24 -19.55
N PRO A 367 -6.24 -6.49 -18.62
CA PRO A 367 -5.58 -5.41 -17.88
C PRO A 367 -4.36 -5.89 -17.07
N TYR A 368 -4.44 -7.06 -16.42
CA TYR A 368 -3.30 -7.61 -15.69
C TYR A 368 -2.10 -7.83 -16.62
N ILE A 369 -2.30 -8.51 -17.75
CA ILE A 369 -1.22 -8.84 -18.70
C ILE A 369 -0.57 -7.56 -19.23
N LEU A 370 -1.32 -6.48 -19.43
CA LEU A 370 -0.79 -5.19 -19.88
C LEU A 370 0.00 -4.44 -18.79
N LEU A 371 -0.42 -4.53 -17.53
CA LEU A 371 0.20 -3.80 -16.42
C LEU A 371 1.36 -4.56 -15.77
N CYS A 372 1.45 -5.87 -15.98
CA CYS A 372 2.49 -6.69 -15.37
C CYS A 372 3.76 -6.70 -16.19
N ILE A 373 4.80 -6.13 -15.60
CA ILE A 373 6.12 -5.96 -16.19
C ILE A 373 7.03 -7.19 -15.89
N SER A 374 6.67 -8.01 -14.90
CA SER A 374 7.54 -9.10 -14.41
C SER A 374 6.82 -10.32 -13.82
N TYR A 375 5.48 -10.38 -13.84
CA TYR A 375 4.73 -11.46 -13.15
C TYR A 375 3.63 -12.08 -14.02
N PRO A 376 3.48 -13.42 -14.02
CA PRO A 376 2.34 -14.10 -14.63
C PRO A 376 1.13 -14.16 -13.67
N PHE A 377 -0.08 -13.87 -14.16
CA PHE A 377 -1.34 -14.10 -13.42
C PHE A 377 -1.96 -15.42 -13.85
N TYR A 378 -2.47 -16.16 -12.87
CA TYR A 378 -3.18 -17.41 -13.08
C TYR A 378 -4.64 -17.25 -12.64
N ILE A 379 -5.55 -17.61 -13.56
CA ILE A 379 -7.02 -17.57 -13.44
C ILE A 379 -7.67 -18.46 -12.35
N PRO A 380 -7.09 -19.54 -11.76
CA PRO A 380 -7.91 -20.56 -11.07
C PRO A 380 -8.75 -20.09 -9.88
N TYR A 381 -8.42 -18.93 -9.26
CA TYR A 381 -9.13 -18.42 -8.09
C TYR A 381 -10.62 -18.13 -8.32
N ALA A 382 -11.05 -17.94 -9.57
CA ALA A 382 -12.42 -17.52 -9.88
C ALA A 382 -13.38 -18.64 -10.29
N VAL A 383 -12.90 -19.89 -10.33
CA VAL A 383 -13.73 -21.06 -10.67
C VAL A 383 -14.06 -21.89 -9.42
N GLN A 384 -13.52 -21.53 -8.26
CA GLN A 384 -13.61 -22.31 -7.01
C GLN A 384 -14.91 -22.13 -6.18
N PHE A 385 -15.99 -21.56 -6.73
CA PHE A 385 -17.30 -21.48 -6.04
C PHE A 385 -18.46 -22.10 -6.86
#